data_AF-A0AAW0J3N8-F1
#
_entry.id   AF-A0AAW0J3N8-F1
#
_cell.length_a   1.000
_cell.length_b   1.000
_cell.length_c   1.000
_cell.angle_alpha   90.00
_cell.angle_beta   90.00
_cell.angle_gamma   90.00
#
_symmetry.space_group_name_H-M   'P 1'
#
loop_
_entity.id
_entity.type
_entity.pdbx_description
1 polymer ?
#
loop_
_entity_poly.entity_id
_entity_poly.type
_entity_poly.pdbx_seq_one_letter_code
_entity_poly.pdbx_strand_id
1 'polypeptide(L)'
;MAGTMLMISDKLPTTVIVVSGETGCGKTTQLPQYILESEIEAARGAVCSIICTQPRRISAMSVSERVAAERGEKLGDSVGYKVRLEGMKGRDTRLLFCTTGILLRRLLVDRHLKGVTHVIVDEIHERGMNEDFLLIVLKELLHRRPELRLILMSATLNAELFSSYFGGAPMIHIPGFTYPVRSYFLENILEMTGYRLTSYNQIDDYGQEKVWKMQKQAQTLKKRKSQIASAVEDAVEAADFKDYSLRTQDSLSCWNPDSIGFNLIEYVLCHIVKKERPGAVLVFMTGWDDINSLKDQLQSHPLLGDPSKVLLLACHAILAAKPV
;
A
#
# COMPACT_ATOMS: atom_id res chain seq x y z
N MET A 1 -6.09 -20.24 11.71
CA MET A 1 -4.99 -20.41 10.73
C MET A 1 -4.99 -21.80 10.12
N ALA A 2 -4.93 -22.90 10.89
CA ALA A 2 -5.04 -24.28 10.35
C ALA A 2 -6.31 -24.54 9.51
N GLY A 3 -7.47 -23.99 9.90
CA GLY A 3 -8.72 -24.11 9.13
C GLY A 3 -8.72 -23.38 7.78
N THR A 4 -7.94 -22.31 7.64
CA THR A 4 -7.80 -21.57 6.36
C THR A 4 -6.97 -22.39 5.37
N MET A 5 -5.94 -23.09 5.86
CA MET A 5 -5.09 -23.97 5.05
C MET A 5 -5.87 -25.18 4.51
N LEU A 6 -6.72 -25.80 5.33
CA LEU A 6 -7.64 -26.87 4.89
C LEU A 6 -8.61 -26.37 3.81
N MET A 7 -9.22 -25.18 4.00
CA MET A 7 -10.13 -24.61 2.99
C MET A 7 -9.44 -24.27 1.66
N ILE A 8 -8.19 -23.79 1.71
CA ILE A 8 -7.41 -23.50 0.50
C ILE A 8 -6.99 -24.82 -0.17
N SER A 9 -6.56 -25.83 0.59
CA SER A 9 -6.21 -27.17 0.09
C SER A 9 -7.39 -27.90 -0.55
N ASP A 10 -8.58 -27.81 0.03
CA ASP A 10 -9.80 -28.44 -0.50
C ASP A 10 -10.30 -27.76 -1.79
N LYS A 11 -10.01 -26.47 -1.97
CA LYS A 11 -10.39 -25.69 -3.16
C LYS A 11 -9.27 -25.56 -4.20
N LEU A 12 -8.02 -25.86 -3.84
CA LEU A 12 -6.85 -25.94 -4.72
C LEU A 12 -7.00 -26.86 -5.96
N PRO A 13 -7.92 -27.86 -6.03
CA PRO A 13 -8.20 -28.52 -7.30
C PRO A 13 -8.86 -27.61 -8.35
N THR A 14 -9.29 -26.40 -8.00
CA THR A 14 -9.79 -25.40 -8.96
C THR A 14 -8.67 -24.59 -9.61
N THR A 15 -8.85 -24.21 -10.88
CA THR A 15 -7.82 -23.49 -11.66
C THR A 15 -7.63 -22.05 -11.20
N VAL A 16 -8.69 -21.41 -10.67
CA VAL A 16 -8.67 -20.01 -10.20
C VAL A 16 -9.36 -19.89 -8.85
N ILE A 17 -8.74 -19.18 -7.91
CA ILE A 17 -9.33 -18.84 -6.60
C ILE A 17 -9.14 -17.35 -6.34
N VAL A 18 -10.16 -16.70 -5.77
CA VAL A 18 -10.07 -15.33 -5.28
C VAL A 18 -10.02 -15.34 -3.76
N VAL A 19 -8.98 -14.75 -3.20
CA VAL A 19 -8.76 -14.61 -1.76
C VAL A 19 -8.93 -13.16 -1.37
N SER A 20 -9.90 -12.90 -0.51
CA SER A 20 -10.15 -11.58 0.07
C SER A 20 -9.75 -11.57 1.55
N GLY A 21 -9.42 -10.41 2.07
CA GLY A 21 -9.20 -10.21 3.50
C GLY A 21 -8.55 -8.86 3.74
N GLU A 22 -8.74 -8.26 4.91
CA GLU A 22 -8.28 -6.89 5.18
C GLU A 22 -6.76 -6.72 5.08
N THR A 23 -6.28 -5.48 4.98
CA THR A 23 -4.85 -5.17 5.10
C THR A 23 -4.35 -5.69 6.46
N GLY A 24 -3.16 -6.30 6.47
CA GLY A 24 -2.59 -6.89 7.68
C GLY A 24 -3.07 -8.31 8.04
N CYS A 25 -4.00 -8.93 7.32
CA CYS A 25 -4.40 -10.33 7.58
C CYS A 25 -3.38 -11.40 7.11
N GLY A 26 -2.25 -10.97 6.54
CA GLY A 26 -1.13 -11.87 6.18
C GLY A 26 -1.20 -12.53 4.81
N LYS A 27 -2.14 -12.17 3.92
CA LYS A 27 -2.27 -12.73 2.55
C LYS A 27 -0.93 -12.81 1.81
N THR A 28 -0.27 -11.67 1.66
CA THR A 28 0.96 -11.47 0.88
C THR A 28 2.13 -12.32 1.36
N THR A 29 2.30 -12.46 2.67
CA THR A 29 3.43 -13.19 3.27
C THR A 29 3.12 -14.66 3.51
N GLN A 30 1.90 -15.00 3.94
CA GLN A 30 1.58 -16.34 4.43
C GLN A 30 1.01 -17.26 3.33
N LEU A 31 0.15 -16.75 2.43
CA LEU A 31 -0.51 -17.59 1.44
C LEU A 31 0.49 -18.31 0.50
N PRO A 32 1.53 -17.64 -0.04
CA PRO A 32 2.52 -18.32 -0.87
C PRO A 32 3.32 -19.39 -0.10
N GLN A 33 3.58 -19.16 1.20
CA GLN A 33 4.28 -20.13 2.05
C GLN A 33 3.43 -21.37 2.29
N TYR A 34 2.15 -21.21 2.63
CA TYR A 34 1.24 -22.34 2.83
C TYR A 34 1.10 -23.21 1.58
N ILE A 35 1.05 -22.61 0.38
CA ILE A 35 1.04 -23.37 -0.88
C ILE A 35 2.34 -24.15 -1.04
N LEU A 36 3.49 -23.51 -0.79
CA LEU A 36 4.79 -24.17 -0.91
C LEU A 36 4.95 -25.33 0.08
N GLU A 37 4.56 -25.13 1.33
CA GLU A 37 4.61 -26.14 2.40
C GLU A 37 3.69 -27.31 2.11
N SER A 38 2.45 -27.05 1.70
CA SER A 38 1.51 -28.09 1.28
C SER A 38 2.06 -28.93 0.12
N GLU A 39 2.70 -28.30 -0.86
CA GLU A 39 3.34 -29.03 -1.97
C GLU A 39 4.57 -29.82 -1.51
N ILE A 40 5.33 -29.34 -0.52
CA ILE A 40 6.44 -30.08 0.09
C ILE A 40 5.92 -31.32 0.84
N GLU A 41 4.90 -31.15 1.69
CA GLU A 41 4.27 -32.24 2.45
C GLU A 41 3.68 -33.31 1.52
N ALA A 42 3.15 -32.88 0.36
CA ALA A 42 2.64 -33.78 -0.66
C ALA A 42 3.71 -34.35 -1.60
N ALA A 43 5.00 -34.23 -1.25
CA ALA A 43 6.17 -34.71 -2.02
C ALA A 43 6.30 -34.12 -3.44
N ARG A 44 5.73 -32.94 -3.69
CA ARG A 44 5.79 -32.18 -4.95
C ARG A 44 6.63 -30.91 -4.87
N GLY A 45 7.24 -30.61 -3.72
CA GLY A 45 8.04 -29.40 -3.50
C GLY A 45 9.16 -29.19 -4.54
N ALA A 46 9.77 -30.26 -5.05
CA ALA A 46 10.79 -30.19 -6.09
C ALA A 46 10.27 -29.74 -7.47
N VAL A 47 8.96 -29.85 -7.72
CA VAL A 47 8.29 -29.44 -8.96
C VAL A 47 7.54 -28.11 -8.77
N CYS A 48 7.20 -27.77 -7.53
CA CYS A 48 6.53 -26.52 -7.18
C CYS A 48 7.37 -25.30 -7.60
N SER A 49 6.72 -24.35 -8.26
CA SER A 49 7.28 -23.04 -8.61
C SER A 49 6.16 -22.01 -8.61
N ILE A 50 6.25 -21.08 -7.67
CA ILE A 50 5.28 -20.03 -7.40
C ILE A 50 5.86 -18.69 -7.84
N ILE A 51 5.09 -17.92 -8.60
CA ILE A 51 5.35 -16.51 -8.87
C ILE A 51 4.29 -15.68 -8.18
N CYS A 52 4.68 -14.75 -7.31
CA CYS A 52 3.79 -13.80 -6.67
C CYS A 52 4.08 -12.38 -7.18
N THR A 53 3.12 -11.75 -7.85
CA THR A 53 3.30 -10.38 -8.35
C THR A 53 2.97 -9.35 -7.28
N GLN A 54 3.73 -8.26 -7.27
CA GLN A 54 3.53 -7.08 -6.44
C GLN A 54 3.45 -5.83 -7.33
N PRO A 55 2.59 -4.85 -7.01
CA PRO A 55 2.44 -3.64 -7.83
C PRO A 55 3.70 -2.77 -7.80
N ARG A 56 4.46 -2.82 -6.70
CA ARG A 56 5.61 -1.94 -6.44
C ARG A 56 6.89 -2.73 -6.22
N ARG A 57 8.03 -2.14 -6.63
CA ARG A 57 9.36 -2.73 -6.45
C ARG A 57 9.70 -2.97 -4.98
N ILE A 58 9.47 -1.95 -4.15
CA ILE A 58 9.73 -2.02 -2.70
C ILE A 58 8.93 -3.13 -2.03
N SER A 59 7.67 -3.35 -2.45
CA SER A 59 6.85 -4.45 -1.95
C SER A 59 7.44 -5.81 -2.35
N ALA A 60 7.82 -6.00 -3.60
CA ALA A 60 8.45 -7.26 -4.04
C ALA A 60 9.73 -7.60 -3.25
N MET A 61 10.58 -6.60 -2.99
CA MET A 61 11.83 -6.76 -2.26
C MET A 61 11.56 -7.04 -0.78
N SER A 62 10.87 -6.13 -0.08
CA SER A 62 10.61 -6.23 1.36
C SER A 62 9.79 -7.47 1.75
N VAL A 63 8.79 -7.86 0.94
CA VAL A 63 8.02 -9.08 1.19
C VAL A 63 8.91 -10.31 1.03
N SER A 64 9.76 -10.36 0.00
CA SER A 64 10.67 -11.51 -0.18
C SER A 64 11.68 -11.66 0.96
N GLU A 65 12.24 -10.54 1.43
CA GLU A 65 13.14 -10.50 2.59
C GLU A 65 12.44 -10.97 3.86
N ARG A 66 11.22 -10.45 4.09
CA ARG A 66 10.40 -10.84 5.24
C ARG A 66 10.06 -12.33 5.23
N VAL A 67 9.65 -12.86 4.09
CA VAL A 67 9.28 -14.27 3.93
C VAL A 67 10.50 -15.18 4.07
N ALA A 68 11.66 -14.82 3.50
CA ALA A 68 12.90 -15.57 3.72
C ALA A 68 13.29 -15.59 5.21
N ALA A 69 13.18 -14.45 5.90
CA ALA A 69 13.46 -14.36 7.33
C ALA A 69 12.48 -15.19 8.19
N GLU A 70 11.18 -15.20 7.88
CA GLU A 70 10.19 -16.05 8.56
C GLU A 70 10.48 -17.54 8.40
N ARG A 71 11.07 -17.95 7.27
CA ARG A 71 11.50 -19.33 7.00
C ARG A 71 12.87 -19.67 7.58
N GLY A 72 13.56 -18.71 8.21
CA GLY A 72 14.90 -18.91 8.76
C GLY A 72 15.98 -19.16 7.70
N GLU A 73 15.78 -18.69 6.47
CA GLU A 73 16.70 -18.90 5.34
C GLU A 73 17.28 -17.58 4.81
N LYS A 74 18.28 -17.68 3.92
CA LYS A 74 18.80 -16.49 3.23
C LYS A 74 17.93 -16.21 2.00
N LEU A 75 17.75 -14.93 1.71
CA LEU A 75 17.15 -14.51 0.45
C LEU A 75 17.96 -15.09 -0.72
N GLY A 76 17.27 -15.65 -1.70
CA GLY A 76 17.87 -16.37 -2.81
C GLY A 76 17.91 -17.89 -2.64
N ASP A 77 17.64 -18.43 -1.44
CA ASP A 77 17.46 -19.87 -1.21
C ASP A 77 16.11 -20.33 -1.77
N SER A 78 15.12 -20.68 -0.94
CA SER A 78 13.80 -21.09 -1.43
C SER A 78 12.92 -19.90 -1.85
N VAL A 79 13.18 -18.71 -1.30
CA VAL A 79 12.49 -17.45 -1.58
C VAL A 79 13.42 -16.47 -2.30
N GLY A 80 12.91 -15.78 -3.31
CA GLY A 80 13.65 -14.74 -4.01
C GLY A 80 12.76 -13.66 -4.60
N TYR A 81 13.38 -12.67 -5.24
CA TYR A 81 12.65 -11.64 -5.96
C TYR A 81 13.25 -11.26 -7.31
N LYS A 82 12.43 -10.67 -8.18
CA LYS A 82 12.88 -10.05 -9.42
C LYS A 82 12.14 -8.75 -9.70
N VAL A 83 12.89 -7.65 -9.83
CA VAL A 83 12.38 -6.36 -10.29
C VAL A 83 13.17 -5.88 -11.51
N ARG A 84 12.86 -4.70 -12.04
CA ARG A 84 13.60 -4.14 -13.17
C ARG A 84 15.06 -3.89 -12.74
N LEU A 85 16.01 -4.41 -13.53
CA LEU A 85 17.47 -4.27 -13.34
C LEU A 85 18.07 -4.98 -12.11
N GLU A 86 17.26 -5.57 -11.23
CA GLU A 86 17.70 -6.10 -9.95
C GLU A 86 16.93 -7.39 -9.61
N GLY A 87 17.52 -8.27 -8.80
CA GLY A 87 16.85 -9.47 -8.31
C GLY A 87 17.80 -10.45 -7.66
N MET A 88 17.25 -11.27 -6.79
CA MET A 88 17.95 -12.33 -6.08
C MET A 88 17.17 -13.63 -6.25
N LYS A 89 17.78 -14.61 -6.93
CA LYS A 89 17.19 -15.92 -7.21
C LYS A 89 18.32 -16.95 -7.32
N GLY A 90 18.28 -17.99 -6.50
CA GLY A 90 19.17 -19.15 -6.58
C GLY A 90 18.59 -20.29 -7.42
N ARG A 91 19.32 -21.40 -7.45
CA ARG A 91 18.89 -22.63 -8.15
C ARG A 91 17.64 -23.23 -7.52
N ASP A 92 17.53 -23.15 -6.19
CA ASP A 92 16.48 -23.80 -5.42
C ASP A 92 15.29 -22.88 -5.11
N THR A 93 15.28 -21.66 -5.64
CA THR A 93 14.19 -20.71 -5.43
C THR A 93 12.88 -21.22 -6.03
N ARG A 94 11.91 -21.49 -5.16
CA ARG A 94 10.58 -21.99 -5.49
C ARG A 94 9.50 -20.92 -5.36
N LEU A 95 9.73 -19.90 -4.55
CA LEU A 95 8.84 -18.76 -4.39
C LEU A 95 9.54 -17.49 -4.89
N LEU A 96 9.06 -16.95 -6.02
CA LEU A 96 9.60 -15.73 -6.62
C LEU A 96 8.59 -14.58 -6.52
N PHE A 97 8.93 -13.55 -5.74
CA PHE A 97 8.20 -12.29 -5.75
C PHE A 97 8.69 -11.42 -6.91
N CYS A 98 7.81 -10.81 -7.69
CA CYS A 98 8.24 -9.92 -8.77
C CYS A 98 7.26 -8.78 -9.01
N THR A 99 7.67 -7.75 -9.74
CA THR A 99 6.69 -6.76 -10.18
C THR A 99 5.82 -7.30 -11.32
N THR A 100 4.58 -6.83 -11.42
CA THR A 100 3.64 -7.14 -12.53
C THR A 100 4.33 -7.03 -13.90
N GLY A 101 5.11 -5.95 -14.11
CA GLY A 101 5.85 -5.73 -15.36
C GLY A 101 6.94 -6.76 -15.66
N ILE A 102 7.54 -7.40 -14.65
CA ILE A 102 8.51 -8.50 -14.85
C ILE A 102 7.79 -9.75 -15.33
N LEU A 103 6.63 -10.09 -14.77
CA LEU A 103 5.85 -11.24 -15.22
C LEU A 103 5.33 -11.02 -16.65
N LEU A 104 4.80 -9.84 -16.96
CA LEU A 104 4.37 -9.49 -18.31
C LEU A 104 5.51 -9.63 -19.33
N ARG A 105 6.71 -9.14 -19.01
CA ARG A 105 7.89 -9.32 -19.88
C ARG A 105 8.26 -10.78 -20.06
N ARG A 106 8.15 -11.60 -19.00
CA ARG A 106 8.39 -13.04 -19.10
C ARG A 106 7.38 -13.71 -20.04
N LEU A 107 6.11 -13.35 -19.96
CA LEU A 107 5.03 -13.87 -20.81
C LEU A 107 5.22 -13.53 -22.30
N LEU A 108 5.93 -12.44 -22.63
CA LEU A 108 6.29 -12.14 -24.03
C LEU A 108 7.26 -13.16 -24.63
N VAL A 109 8.15 -13.71 -23.81
CA VAL A 109 9.19 -14.67 -24.23
C VAL A 109 8.71 -16.10 -24.05
N ASP A 110 8.14 -16.41 -22.89
CA ASP A 110 7.60 -17.71 -22.52
C ASP A 110 6.08 -17.61 -22.33
N ARG A 111 5.37 -17.73 -23.45
CA ARG A 111 3.90 -17.62 -23.50
C ARG A 111 3.17 -18.70 -22.70
N HIS A 112 3.85 -19.75 -22.28
CA HIS A 112 3.28 -20.86 -21.52
C HIS A 112 3.73 -20.85 -20.04
N LEU A 113 4.61 -19.95 -19.62
CA LEU A 113 5.22 -19.97 -18.28
C LEU A 113 5.71 -21.37 -17.88
N LYS A 114 6.46 -22.05 -18.77
CA LYS A 114 6.90 -23.43 -18.55
C LYS A 114 7.61 -23.58 -17.21
N GLY A 115 7.28 -24.64 -16.49
CA GLY A 115 7.82 -24.94 -15.16
C GLY A 115 7.22 -24.13 -14.01
N VAL A 116 6.37 -23.13 -14.27
CA VAL A 116 5.57 -22.46 -13.22
C VAL A 116 4.33 -23.29 -12.93
N THR A 117 4.05 -23.54 -11.65
CA THR A 117 2.87 -24.29 -11.18
C THR A 117 1.79 -23.37 -10.62
N HIS A 118 2.18 -22.26 -9.97
CA HIS A 118 1.25 -21.30 -9.39
C HIS A 118 1.63 -19.87 -9.77
N VAL A 119 0.63 -19.07 -10.11
CA VAL A 119 0.73 -17.61 -10.22
C VAL A 119 -0.20 -16.99 -9.19
N ILE A 120 0.34 -16.08 -8.39
CA ILE A 120 -0.40 -15.29 -7.42
C ILE A 120 -0.33 -13.84 -7.90
N VAL A 121 -1.50 -13.22 -8.10
CA VAL A 121 -1.60 -11.79 -8.38
C VAL A 121 -2.07 -11.10 -7.10
N ASP A 122 -1.15 -10.40 -6.44
CA ASP A 122 -1.45 -9.65 -5.23
C ASP A 122 -1.95 -8.24 -5.52
N GLU A 123 -2.61 -7.63 -4.54
CA GLU A 123 -3.04 -6.22 -4.57
C GLU A 123 -3.91 -5.86 -5.79
N ILE A 124 -4.72 -6.80 -6.29
CA ILE A 124 -5.55 -6.60 -7.52
C ILE A 124 -6.55 -5.44 -7.40
N HIS A 125 -6.83 -5.00 -6.18
CA HIS A 125 -7.71 -3.88 -5.89
C HIS A 125 -7.08 -2.51 -6.17
N GLU A 126 -5.76 -2.40 -6.35
CA GLU A 126 -5.12 -1.15 -6.79
C GLU A 126 -5.52 -0.78 -8.24
N ARG A 127 -6.08 -1.72 -9.01
CA ARG A 127 -6.61 -1.52 -10.38
C ARG A 127 -5.64 -0.79 -11.32
N GLY A 128 -4.35 -1.07 -11.17
CA GLY A 128 -3.35 -0.54 -12.07
C GLY A 128 -3.48 -1.11 -13.48
N MET A 129 -3.08 -0.33 -14.49
CA MET A 129 -3.19 -0.71 -15.89
C MET A 129 -2.45 -2.03 -16.20
N ASN A 130 -1.29 -2.24 -15.57
CA ASN A 130 -0.50 -3.45 -15.78
C ASN A 130 -1.15 -4.67 -15.13
N GLU A 131 -1.78 -4.49 -13.97
CA GLU A 131 -2.48 -5.52 -13.22
C GLU A 131 -3.70 -5.99 -14.02
N ASP A 132 -4.55 -5.04 -14.47
CA ASP A 132 -5.71 -5.35 -15.31
C ASP A 132 -5.27 -6.05 -16.62
N PHE A 133 -4.19 -5.58 -17.26
CA PHE A 133 -3.66 -6.22 -18.46
C PHE A 133 -3.10 -7.63 -18.18
N LEU A 134 -2.42 -7.83 -17.06
CA LEU A 134 -1.93 -9.15 -16.65
C LEU A 134 -3.08 -10.13 -16.45
N LEU A 135 -4.20 -9.71 -15.85
CA LEU A 135 -5.37 -10.56 -15.68
C LEU A 135 -5.96 -11.03 -17.01
N ILE A 136 -5.99 -10.17 -18.04
CA ILE A 136 -6.42 -10.54 -19.39
C ILE A 136 -5.50 -11.64 -19.96
N VAL A 137 -4.18 -11.44 -19.88
CA VAL A 137 -3.19 -12.40 -20.41
C VAL A 137 -3.26 -13.73 -19.66
N LEU A 138 -3.39 -13.70 -18.33
CA LEU A 138 -3.50 -14.91 -17.52
C LEU A 138 -4.80 -15.66 -17.82
N LYS A 139 -5.92 -14.96 -18.00
CA LYS A 139 -7.19 -15.60 -18.40
C LYS A 139 -7.05 -16.35 -19.73
N GLU A 140 -6.38 -15.78 -20.72
CA GLU A 140 -6.08 -16.49 -21.98
C GLU A 140 -5.14 -17.68 -21.76
N LEU A 141 -4.10 -17.51 -20.93
CA LEU A 141 -3.13 -18.58 -20.63
C LEU A 141 -3.79 -19.80 -19.97
N LEU A 142 -4.73 -19.61 -19.07
CA LEU A 142 -5.41 -20.72 -18.38
C LEU A 142 -6.16 -21.66 -19.33
N HIS A 143 -6.65 -21.16 -20.47
CA HIS A 143 -7.25 -22.02 -21.51
C HIS A 143 -6.22 -22.95 -22.16
N ARG A 144 -4.95 -22.51 -22.23
CA ARG A 144 -3.83 -23.29 -22.80
C ARG A 144 -3.09 -24.13 -21.77
N ARG A 145 -3.21 -23.79 -20.47
CA ARG A 145 -2.59 -24.47 -19.34
C ARG A 145 -3.59 -24.67 -18.20
N PRO A 146 -4.52 -25.64 -18.35
CA PRO A 146 -5.56 -25.89 -17.35
C PRO A 146 -5.00 -26.36 -15.99
N GLU A 147 -3.75 -26.85 -15.97
CA GLU A 147 -3.03 -27.27 -14.77
C GLU A 147 -2.39 -26.11 -14.00
N LEU A 148 -2.24 -24.93 -14.61
CA LEU A 148 -1.70 -23.74 -13.94
C LEU A 148 -2.71 -23.24 -12.90
N ARG A 149 -2.26 -23.07 -11.65
CA ARG A 149 -3.11 -22.52 -10.59
C ARG A 149 -2.96 -21.00 -10.52
N LEU A 150 -4.08 -20.28 -10.56
CA LEU A 150 -4.13 -18.82 -10.42
C LEU A 150 -4.80 -18.44 -9.10
N ILE A 151 -4.12 -17.63 -8.30
CA ILE A 151 -4.64 -17.08 -7.05
C ILE A 151 -4.68 -15.56 -7.16
N LEU A 152 -5.84 -14.98 -6.90
CA LEU A 152 -6.05 -13.53 -6.94
C LEU A 152 -6.25 -13.02 -5.52
N MET A 153 -5.40 -12.12 -5.03
CA MET A 153 -5.50 -11.58 -3.67
C MET A 153 -5.99 -10.13 -3.68
N SER A 154 -7.04 -9.85 -2.92
CA SER A 154 -7.64 -8.51 -2.77
C SER A 154 -7.74 -8.13 -1.29
N ALA A 155 -7.47 -6.86 -0.96
CA ALA A 155 -7.69 -6.34 0.39
C ALA A 155 -9.11 -5.79 0.60
N THR A 156 -9.89 -5.61 -0.48
CA THR A 156 -11.19 -4.93 -0.44
C THR A 156 -12.34 -5.86 -0.81
N LEU A 157 -13.57 -5.43 -0.49
CA LEU A 157 -14.83 -6.13 -0.72
C LEU A 157 -15.16 -6.38 -2.21
N ASN A 158 -14.38 -5.83 -3.15
CA ASN A 158 -14.66 -5.98 -4.59
C ASN A 158 -14.18 -7.33 -5.18
N ALA A 159 -14.07 -8.37 -4.36
CA ALA A 159 -13.66 -9.72 -4.77
C ALA A 159 -14.66 -10.36 -5.76
N GLU A 160 -15.94 -10.01 -5.65
CA GLU A 160 -17.02 -10.49 -6.52
C GLU A 160 -16.80 -10.15 -7.99
N LEU A 161 -16.28 -8.94 -8.28
CA LEU A 161 -15.96 -8.52 -9.63
C LEU A 161 -14.92 -9.45 -10.28
N PHE A 162 -13.88 -9.83 -9.54
CA PHE A 162 -12.83 -10.72 -10.03
C PHE A 162 -13.33 -12.16 -10.15
N SER A 163 -14.15 -12.63 -9.20
CA SER A 163 -14.80 -13.94 -9.29
C SER A 163 -15.65 -14.05 -10.55
N SER A 164 -16.51 -13.06 -10.80
CA SER A 164 -17.35 -12.97 -12.00
C SER A 164 -16.51 -12.93 -13.28
N TYR A 165 -15.45 -12.11 -13.31
CA TYR A 165 -14.56 -12.03 -14.47
C TYR A 165 -13.89 -13.38 -14.80
N PHE A 166 -13.58 -14.21 -13.79
CA PHE A 166 -13.04 -15.56 -13.97
C PHE A 166 -14.11 -16.67 -13.95
N GLY A 167 -15.36 -16.35 -14.29
CA GLY A 167 -16.41 -17.35 -14.51
C GLY A 167 -17.02 -17.91 -13.23
N GLY A 168 -17.13 -17.10 -12.19
CA GLY A 168 -17.63 -17.51 -10.87
C GLY A 168 -16.58 -18.26 -10.05
N ALA A 169 -15.31 -17.88 -10.17
CA ALA A 169 -14.21 -18.50 -9.45
C ALA A 169 -14.47 -18.50 -7.93
N PRO A 170 -14.21 -19.61 -7.20
CA PRO A 170 -14.46 -19.68 -5.77
C PRO A 170 -13.78 -18.55 -5.01
N MET A 171 -14.54 -17.95 -4.09
CA MET A 171 -14.03 -16.93 -3.18
C MET A 171 -13.75 -17.52 -1.80
N ILE A 172 -12.68 -17.03 -1.16
CA ILE A 172 -12.33 -17.30 0.23
C ILE A 172 -12.13 -15.95 0.91
N HIS A 173 -12.70 -15.79 2.10
CA HIS A 173 -12.49 -14.61 2.93
C HIS A 173 -11.64 -14.97 4.14
N ILE A 174 -10.51 -14.28 4.28
CA ILE A 174 -9.62 -14.40 5.43
C ILE A 174 -9.98 -13.26 6.39
N PRO A 175 -10.51 -13.57 7.58
CA PRO A 175 -10.85 -12.54 8.55
C PRO A 175 -9.57 -11.79 8.97
N GLY A 176 -9.67 -10.47 8.99
CA GLY A 176 -8.65 -9.60 9.58
C GLY A 176 -8.80 -9.53 11.09
N PHE A 177 -7.67 -9.34 11.79
CA PHE A 177 -7.69 -8.84 13.15
C PHE A 177 -7.15 -7.42 13.11
N THR A 178 -8.05 -6.45 13.22
CA THR A 178 -7.70 -5.05 13.46
C THR A 178 -7.99 -4.72 14.91
N TYR A 179 -7.18 -3.85 15.49
CA TYR A 179 -7.51 -3.22 16.76
C TYR A 179 -8.45 -2.05 16.49
N PRO A 180 -9.38 -1.72 17.40
CA PRO A 180 -10.27 -0.59 17.21
C PRO A 180 -9.46 0.70 17.03
N VAL A 181 -9.66 1.37 15.88
CA VAL A 181 -9.04 2.65 15.54
C VAL A 181 -10.08 3.75 15.77
N ARG A 182 -9.72 4.75 16.57
CA ARG A 182 -10.55 5.96 16.73
C ARG A 182 -10.21 6.94 15.62
N SER A 183 -11.24 7.40 14.92
CA SER A 183 -11.12 8.41 13.87
C SER A 183 -11.42 9.79 14.43
N TYR A 184 -10.59 10.76 14.07
CA TYR A 184 -10.77 12.17 14.40
C TYR A 184 -10.74 12.98 13.10
N PHE A 185 -11.73 13.84 12.91
CA PHE A 185 -11.79 14.80 11.80
C PHE A 185 -11.16 16.14 12.23
N LEU A 186 -11.04 17.08 11.29
CA LEU A 186 -10.33 18.34 11.49
C LEU A 186 -10.86 19.10 12.72
N GLU A 187 -12.17 19.22 12.84
CA GLU A 187 -12.86 19.86 13.95
C GLU A 187 -12.53 19.21 15.31
N ASN A 188 -12.39 17.88 15.35
CA ASN A 188 -11.98 17.19 16.56
C ASN A 188 -10.53 17.52 16.93
N ILE A 189 -9.64 17.55 15.94
CA ILE A 189 -8.22 17.87 16.14
C ILE A 189 -8.08 19.31 16.64
N LEU A 190 -8.78 20.27 16.06
CA LEU A 190 -8.75 21.67 16.48
C LEU A 190 -9.27 21.83 17.92
N GLU A 191 -10.38 21.16 18.26
CA GLU A 191 -10.97 21.22 19.60
C GLU A 191 -10.04 20.60 20.65
N MET A 192 -9.55 19.37 20.41
CA MET A 192 -8.72 18.62 21.35
C MET A 192 -7.34 19.24 21.56
N THR A 193 -6.73 19.75 20.48
CA THR A 193 -5.38 20.30 20.53
C THR A 193 -5.37 21.78 20.92
N GLY A 194 -6.47 22.48 20.67
CA GLY A 194 -6.60 23.92 20.87
C GLY A 194 -5.88 24.77 19.82
N TYR A 195 -5.41 24.15 18.73
CA TYR A 195 -4.80 24.85 17.60
C TYR A 195 -5.79 25.82 16.95
N ARG A 196 -5.31 27.01 16.56
CA ARG A 196 -6.12 28.02 15.87
C ARG A 196 -5.69 28.12 14.42
N LEU A 197 -6.60 27.84 13.50
CA LEU A 197 -6.37 28.13 12.09
C LEU A 197 -6.62 29.62 11.83
N THR A 198 -5.74 30.21 11.03
CA THR A 198 -5.82 31.59 10.57
C THR A 198 -5.41 31.62 9.11
N SER A 199 -5.76 32.68 8.38
CA SER A 199 -5.36 32.81 6.97
C SER A 199 -3.84 32.85 6.74
N TYR A 200 -3.04 33.09 7.80
CA TYR A 200 -1.58 33.28 7.69
C TYR A 200 -0.76 32.04 8.09
N ASN A 201 -1.32 31.14 8.91
CA ASN A 201 -0.59 29.95 9.40
C ASN A 201 -0.92 28.67 8.61
N GLN A 202 -1.59 28.80 7.48
CA GLN A 202 -1.93 27.72 6.55
C GLN A 202 -1.13 27.82 5.25
N ILE A 203 0.09 28.37 5.35
CA ILE A 203 1.01 28.49 4.22
C ILE A 203 1.99 27.34 4.32
N ASP A 204 1.95 26.45 3.33
CA ASP A 204 2.91 25.36 3.19
C ASP A 204 4.21 25.91 2.60
N ASP A 205 5.29 25.88 3.38
CA ASP A 205 6.60 26.37 2.93
C ASP A 205 7.36 25.28 2.17
N TYR A 206 7.42 25.44 0.85
CA TYR A 206 8.20 24.57 -0.05
C TYR A 206 9.63 25.08 -0.28
N GLY A 207 10.02 26.21 0.31
CA GLY A 207 11.30 26.89 0.10
C GLY A 207 11.36 27.72 -1.20
N GLN A 208 12.20 28.77 -1.21
CA GLN A 208 12.23 29.77 -2.29
C GLN A 208 12.55 29.21 -3.69
N GLU A 209 13.39 28.17 -3.80
CA GLU A 209 13.76 27.56 -5.08
C GLU A 209 12.63 26.72 -5.72
N LYS A 210 11.70 26.18 -4.93
CA LYS A 210 10.62 25.30 -5.41
C LYS A 210 9.31 26.05 -5.66
N VAL A 211 9.09 27.18 -4.99
CA VAL A 211 7.93 28.09 -5.22
C VAL A 211 7.81 28.51 -6.68
N TRP A 212 8.94 28.80 -7.35
CA TRP A 212 8.97 29.13 -8.79
C TRP A 212 8.52 27.96 -9.69
N LYS A 213 8.92 26.72 -9.37
CA LYS A 213 8.54 25.53 -10.15
C LYS A 213 7.06 25.18 -9.95
N MET A 214 6.57 25.25 -8.72
CA MET A 214 5.16 25.05 -8.40
C MET A 214 4.27 26.18 -8.93
N GLN A 215 4.71 27.44 -8.94
CA GLN A 215 3.94 28.52 -9.58
C GLN A 215 3.71 28.27 -11.07
N LYS A 216 4.68 27.68 -11.78
CA LYS A 216 4.55 27.33 -13.20
C LYS A 216 3.58 26.16 -13.44
N GLN A 217 3.58 25.16 -12.55
CA GLN A 217 2.64 24.03 -12.58
C GLN A 217 1.22 24.43 -12.13
N ALA A 218 1.13 25.24 -11.07
CA ALA A 218 -0.11 25.81 -10.56
C ALA A 218 -0.75 26.79 -11.56
N GLN A 219 0.00 27.54 -12.36
CA GLN A 219 -0.57 28.32 -13.48
C GLN A 219 -1.26 27.46 -14.53
N THR A 220 -0.92 26.17 -14.64
CA THR A 220 -1.56 25.21 -15.55
C THR A 220 -2.79 24.53 -14.91
N LEU A 221 -2.79 24.36 -13.58
CA LEU A 221 -3.91 23.80 -12.78
C LEU A 221 -4.93 24.84 -12.28
N LYS A 222 -4.58 26.13 -12.21
CA LYS A 222 -5.41 27.25 -11.70
C LYS A 222 -6.71 27.54 -12.45
N LYS A 223 -7.04 26.76 -13.49
CA LYS A 223 -8.28 26.96 -14.26
C LYS A 223 -9.44 26.03 -13.88
N ARG A 224 -9.27 25.14 -12.90
CA ARG A 224 -10.37 24.36 -12.33
C ARG A 224 -10.20 24.26 -10.81
N LYS A 225 -11.11 24.87 -10.07
CA LYS A 225 -11.34 24.53 -8.66
C LYS A 225 -11.49 23.00 -8.61
N SER A 226 -10.69 22.33 -7.79
CA SER A 226 -10.76 20.87 -7.70
C SER A 226 -12.21 20.48 -7.34
N GLN A 227 -12.78 19.47 -8.00
CA GLN A 227 -14.11 18.97 -7.65
C GLN A 227 -14.19 18.60 -6.17
N ILE A 228 -13.06 18.18 -5.58
CA ILE A 228 -12.91 17.88 -4.15
C ILE A 228 -13.06 19.17 -3.33
N ALA A 229 -12.37 20.25 -3.71
CA ALA A 229 -12.43 21.51 -2.96
C ALA A 229 -13.87 22.07 -2.93
N SER A 230 -14.58 22.03 -4.06
CA SER A 230 -15.99 22.44 -4.12
C SER A 230 -16.88 21.57 -3.25
N ALA A 231 -16.75 20.25 -3.34
CA ALA A 231 -17.57 19.33 -2.53
C ALA A 231 -17.30 19.48 -1.03
N VAL A 232 -16.06 19.81 -0.65
CA VAL A 232 -15.65 20.06 0.74
C VAL A 232 -16.24 21.36 1.25
N GLU A 233 -16.21 22.45 0.47
CA GLU A 233 -16.86 23.71 0.84
C GLU A 233 -18.37 23.50 1.07
N ASP A 234 -19.05 22.82 0.15
CA ASP A 234 -20.49 22.51 0.28
C ASP A 234 -20.78 21.69 1.55
N ALA A 235 -19.91 20.73 1.87
CA ALA A 235 -20.05 19.90 3.07
C ALA A 235 -19.80 20.69 4.36
N VAL A 236 -18.84 21.63 4.36
CA VAL A 236 -18.55 22.50 5.51
C VAL A 236 -19.68 23.51 5.72
N GLU A 237 -20.27 24.06 4.66
CA GLU A 237 -21.44 24.94 4.76
C GLU A 237 -22.68 24.20 5.29
N ALA A 238 -22.84 22.93 4.93
CA ALA A 238 -23.93 22.09 5.41
C ALA A 238 -23.73 21.51 6.81
N ALA A 239 -22.49 21.52 7.33
CA ALA A 239 -22.17 20.92 8.62
C ALA A 239 -22.58 21.83 9.80
N ASP A 240 -23.21 21.25 10.81
CA ASP A 240 -23.53 21.95 12.06
C ASP A 240 -22.39 21.75 13.06
N PHE A 241 -21.63 22.82 13.34
CA PHE A 241 -20.53 22.81 14.31
C PHE A 241 -20.91 23.42 15.67
N LYS A 242 -22.20 23.59 15.98
CA LYS A 242 -22.65 24.21 17.24
C LYS A 242 -22.16 23.51 18.51
N ASP A 243 -21.89 22.22 18.42
CA ASP A 243 -21.39 21.42 19.55
C ASP A 243 -19.89 21.66 19.83
N TYR A 244 -19.18 22.38 18.95
CA TYR A 244 -17.77 22.74 19.13
C TYR A 244 -17.61 24.14 19.72
N SER A 245 -16.46 24.41 20.33
CA SER A 245 -16.16 25.72 20.89
C SER A 245 -16.12 26.81 19.81
N LEU A 246 -16.43 28.06 20.18
CA LEU A 246 -16.34 29.21 19.26
C LEU A 246 -14.97 29.32 18.59
N ARG A 247 -13.90 28.99 19.32
CA ARG A 247 -12.52 28.94 18.78
C ARG A 247 -12.40 27.95 17.61
N THR A 248 -13.00 26.78 17.74
CA THR A 248 -12.96 25.74 16.72
C THR A 248 -13.79 26.16 15.51
N GLN A 249 -14.98 26.73 15.74
CA GLN A 249 -15.82 27.29 14.68
C GLN A 249 -15.09 28.40 13.90
N ASP A 250 -14.45 29.34 14.60
CA ASP A 250 -13.65 30.41 13.98
C ASP A 250 -12.50 29.84 13.16
N SER A 251 -11.83 28.80 13.66
CA SER A 251 -10.72 28.14 12.96
C SER A 251 -11.20 27.45 11.67
N LEU A 252 -12.34 26.76 11.72
CA LEU A 252 -12.94 26.10 10.56
C LEU A 252 -13.36 27.11 9.49
N SER A 253 -13.88 28.28 9.90
CA SER A 253 -14.22 29.37 8.96
C SER A 253 -13.00 29.92 8.19
N CYS A 254 -11.80 29.77 8.76
CA CYS A 254 -10.55 30.18 8.15
C CYS A 254 -9.88 29.08 7.33
N TRP A 255 -10.40 27.85 7.33
CA TRP A 255 -9.71 26.70 6.75
C TRP A 255 -9.58 26.82 5.22
N ASN A 256 -8.38 26.59 4.71
CA ASN A 256 -8.08 26.59 3.28
C ASN A 256 -7.94 25.15 2.75
N PRO A 257 -8.89 24.64 1.94
CA PRO A 257 -8.84 23.28 1.42
C PRO A 257 -7.75 23.04 0.36
N ASP A 258 -7.17 24.10 -0.20
CA ASP A 258 -6.07 23.99 -1.16
C ASP A 258 -4.69 23.86 -0.49
N SER A 259 -4.61 23.99 0.85
CA SER A 259 -3.38 23.78 1.62
C SER A 259 -3.32 22.37 2.20
N ILE A 260 -2.12 21.79 2.26
CA ILE A 260 -1.86 20.53 2.96
C ILE A 260 -1.85 20.77 4.49
N GLY A 261 -1.34 21.92 4.93
CA GLY A 261 -1.35 22.34 6.32
C GLY A 261 -0.14 21.86 7.13
N PHE A 262 1.09 22.08 6.64
CA PHE A 262 2.32 21.62 7.31
C PHE A 262 2.42 22.06 8.77
N ASN A 263 2.04 23.30 9.08
CA ASN A 263 2.05 23.82 10.45
C ASN A 263 1.06 23.09 11.37
N LEU A 264 -0.12 22.74 10.86
CA LEU A 264 -1.09 21.93 11.60
C LEU A 264 -0.52 20.53 11.84
N ILE A 265 0.09 19.90 10.83
CA ILE A 265 0.72 18.58 10.95
C ILE A 265 1.83 18.61 12.00
N GLU A 266 2.76 19.55 11.93
CA GLU A 266 3.82 19.73 12.92
C GLU A 266 3.26 19.89 14.34
N TYR A 267 2.21 20.71 14.50
CA TYR A 267 1.56 20.94 15.79
C TYR A 267 0.91 19.66 16.35
N VAL A 268 0.21 18.92 15.50
CA VAL A 268 -0.41 17.63 15.87
C VAL A 268 0.66 16.61 16.27
N LEU A 269 1.76 16.52 15.53
CA LEU A 269 2.88 15.65 15.87
C LEU A 269 3.49 16.03 17.22
N CYS A 270 3.68 17.32 17.49
CA CYS A 270 4.11 17.80 18.80
C CYS A 270 3.12 17.44 19.92
N HIS A 271 1.82 17.53 19.66
CA HIS A 271 0.79 17.15 20.61
C HIS A 271 0.86 15.66 20.94
N ILE A 272 0.98 14.80 19.92
CA ILE A 272 1.12 13.35 20.07
C ILE A 272 2.35 13.02 20.91
N VAL A 273 3.52 13.57 20.56
CA VAL A 273 4.77 13.32 21.31
C VAL A 273 4.66 13.73 22.79
N LYS A 274 3.88 14.78 23.10
CA LYS A 274 3.76 15.30 24.47
C LYS A 274 2.65 14.64 25.30
N LYS A 275 1.56 14.21 24.67
CA LYS A 275 0.33 13.83 25.39
C LYS A 275 -0.12 12.39 25.17
N GLU A 276 0.34 11.74 24.11
CA GLU A 276 -0.07 10.39 23.77
C GLU A 276 0.95 9.35 24.23
N ARG A 277 0.52 8.09 24.27
CA ARG A 277 1.37 6.94 24.60
C ARG A 277 2.45 6.72 23.51
N PRO A 278 3.58 6.07 23.85
CA PRO A 278 4.60 5.72 22.87
C PRO A 278 4.04 4.92 21.69
N GLY A 279 4.45 5.28 20.47
CA GLY A 279 4.05 4.62 19.25
C GLY A 279 4.64 5.31 18.01
N ALA A 280 4.69 4.58 16.89
CA ALA A 280 5.06 5.16 15.61
C ALA A 280 3.90 6.00 15.05
N VAL A 281 4.22 7.10 14.37
CA VAL A 281 3.24 7.93 13.66
C VAL A 281 3.49 7.82 12.17
N LEU A 282 2.46 7.53 11.40
CA LEU A 282 2.48 7.48 9.94
C LEU A 282 1.72 8.68 9.38
N VAL A 283 2.39 9.50 8.58
CA VAL A 283 1.80 10.67 7.92
C VAL A 283 1.69 10.39 6.43
N PHE A 284 0.47 10.46 5.89
CA PHE A 284 0.22 10.34 4.45
C PHE A 284 0.28 11.71 3.79
N MET A 285 1.07 11.82 2.73
CA MET A 285 1.32 13.05 1.98
C MET A 285 1.04 12.83 0.49
N THR A 286 0.74 13.90 -0.26
CA THR A 286 0.34 13.83 -1.66
C THR A 286 1.47 13.48 -2.64
N GLY A 287 2.73 13.78 -2.30
CA GLY A 287 3.86 13.46 -3.15
C GLY A 287 5.23 13.69 -2.52
N TRP A 288 6.27 13.40 -3.30
CA TRP A 288 7.67 13.50 -2.87
C TRP A 288 8.10 14.89 -2.43
N ASP A 289 7.60 15.94 -3.09
CA ASP A 289 7.94 17.32 -2.76
C ASP A 289 7.35 17.73 -1.40
N ASP A 290 6.10 17.34 -1.12
CA ASP A 290 5.44 17.60 0.16
C ASP A 290 6.10 16.81 1.30
N ILE A 291 6.47 15.55 1.04
CA ILE A 291 7.18 14.71 2.02
C ILE A 291 8.50 15.37 2.44
N ASN A 292 9.31 15.83 1.48
CA ASN A 292 10.60 16.45 1.82
C ASN A 292 10.42 17.80 2.49
N SER A 293 9.51 18.64 2.00
CA SER A 293 9.31 19.98 2.54
C SER A 293 8.80 19.91 3.98
N LEU A 294 7.83 19.03 4.26
CA LEU A 294 7.41 18.75 5.64
C LEU A 294 8.56 18.17 6.46
N LYS A 295 9.33 17.20 5.93
CA LYS A 295 10.46 16.63 6.67
C LYS A 295 11.50 17.69 7.06
N ASP A 296 11.86 18.57 6.15
CA ASP A 296 12.81 19.66 6.40
C ASP A 296 12.29 20.59 7.52
N GLN A 297 10.99 20.92 7.48
CA GLN A 297 10.33 21.68 8.54
C GLN A 297 10.40 20.94 9.89
N LEU A 298 10.01 19.66 9.94
CA LEU A 298 10.03 18.85 11.17
C LEU A 298 11.45 18.69 11.73
N GLN A 299 12.46 18.58 10.87
CA GLN A 299 13.87 18.51 11.28
C GLN A 299 14.37 19.81 11.91
N SER A 300 13.83 20.95 11.49
CA SER A 300 14.15 22.25 12.10
C SER A 300 13.49 22.46 13.47
N HIS A 301 12.45 21.68 13.80
CA HIS A 301 11.70 21.83 15.04
C HIS A 301 12.47 21.23 16.25
N PRO A 302 12.66 21.96 17.37
CA PRO A 302 13.51 21.51 18.49
C PRO A 302 13.13 20.17 19.13
N LEU A 303 11.85 19.79 19.09
CA LEU A 303 11.37 18.52 19.63
C LEU A 303 11.37 17.39 18.59
N LEU A 304 11.00 17.69 17.35
CA LEU A 304 10.73 16.67 16.32
C LEU A 304 11.98 16.35 15.51
N GLY A 305 12.94 17.30 15.45
CA GLY A 305 14.26 17.11 14.88
C GLY A 305 15.29 16.51 15.84
N ASP A 306 14.94 16.29 17.12
CA ASP A 306 15.83 15.68 18.11
C ASP A 306 15.96 14.16 17.87
N PRO A 307 17.11 13.66 17.38
CA PRO A 307 17.27 12.25 17.01
C PRO A 307 17.26 11.32 18.23
N SER A 308 17.43 11.85 19.44
CA SER A 308 17.30 11.07 20.67
C SER A 308 15.85 10.77 21.04
N LYS A 309 14.90 11.51 20.46
CA LYS A 309 13.46 11.40 20.75
C LYS A 309 12.65 10.90 19.57
N VAL A 310 12.98 11.35 18.36
CA VAL A 310 12.19 11.10 17.15
C VAL A 310 13.10 10.62 16.02
N LEU A 311 12.72 9.51 15.40
CA LEU A 311 13.33 9.01 14.17
C LEU A 311 12.43 9.36 12.97
N LEU A 312 12.85 10.33 12.16
CA LEU A 312 12.10 10.76 10.97
C LEU A 312 12.50 9.96 9.73
N LEU A 313 11.57 9.16 9.20
CA LEU A 313 11.76 8.34 8.00
C LEU A 313 10.83 8.82 6.87
N ALA A 314 11.41 9.14 5.71
CA ALA A 314 10.65 9.42 4.50
C ALA A 314 10.43 8.11 3.72
N CYS A 315 9.19 7.83 3.32
CA CYS A 315 8.84 6.66 2.52
C CYS A 315 8.09 7.11 1.26
N HIS A 316 8.63 6.77 0.08
CA HIS A 316 8.02 7.08 -1.21
C HIS A 316 8.46 6.05 -2.24
N ALA A 317 7.62 5.72 -3.23
CA ALA A 317 7.91 4.68 -4.22
C ALA A 317 9.21 4.92 -5.02
N ILE A 318 9.65 6.18 -5.13
CA ILE A 318 10.91 6.59 -5.81
C ILE A 318 12.16 6.25 -4.98
N LEU A 319 12.05 6.14 -3.65
CA LEU A 319 13.19 5.92 -2.75
C LEU A 319 13.82 4.52 -2.80
N ALA A 320 13.23 3.57 -3.55
CA ALA A 320 13.65 2.18 -3.64
C ALA A 320 14.99 1.95 -4.39
N ALA A 321 16.00 2.81 -4.18
CA ALA A 321 17.28 2.74 -4.87
C ALA A 321 18.52 3.00 -4.00
N LYS A 322 18.40 3.11 -2.66
CA LYS A 322 19.59 3.15 -1.79
C LYS A 322 19.38 2.25 -0.56
N PRO A 323 20.26 1.25 -0.34
CA PRO A 323 20.32 0.61 0.97
C PRO A 323 20.81 1.65 1.99
N VAL A 324 20.22 1.60 3.18
CA VAL A 324 20.79 2.18 4.40
C VAL A 324 22.02 1.35 4.78
#